data_AF-A0A8S1SQ53-F1
#
_entry.id   AF-A0A8S1SQ53-F1
#
_cell.length_a   1.000
_cell.length_b   1.000
_cell.length_c   1.000
_cell.angle_alpha   90.00
_cell.angle_beta   90.00
_cell.angle_gamma   90.00
#
_symmetry.space_group_name_H-M   'P 1'
#
loop_
_entity.id
_entity.type
_entity.pdbx_description
1 polymer ?
#
loop_
_entity_poly.entity_id
_entity_poly.type
_entity_poly.pdbx_seq_one_letter_code
_entity_poly.pdbx_strand_id
1 'polypeptide(L)'
;MEYISRSNIAKMFGNQLVKTTTTDKCKKLVTWSWEMLGSLLIIMGSPLSVKSIKNIDECDSQISRNKNGQKEFTLVLDLDETLIHSEIERTSFLDEEIIVKIGENIEKYYIMIRPYAREFLQNLSQLFELVIFTAALKEYADKVIDFLDPCGFIKRRFYRDSCTKKDGVYYKDLTKVNQNLEKTFIIDNSLSGMQLNLCRNIFYLKKMEF
;
A
#
# COMPACT_ATOMS: atom_id res chain seq x y z
N MET A 1 2.86 -28.03 20.47
CA MET A 1 2.14 -26.78 20.77
C MET A 1 1.62 -26.22 19.46
N GLU A 2 0.38 -26.57 19.17
CA GLU A 2 -0.43 -25.98 18.11
C GLU A 2 -0.70 -24.51 18.44
N TYR A 3 -0.60 -23.64 17.43
CA TYR A 3 -1.66 -22.71 17.04
C TYR A 3 -1.25 -22.03 15.73
N ILE A 4 -1.79 -22.54 14.63
CA ILE A 4 -2.44 -21.83 13.51
C ILE A 4 -3.15 -22.98 12.79
N SER A 5 -4.44 -23.15 13.06
CA SER A 5 -5.22 -24.18 12.36
C SER A 5 -5.46 -23.75 10.92
N ARG A 6 -5.35 -24.73 10.03
CA ARG A 6 -5.47 -24.62 8.56
C ARG A 6 -6.85 -24.11 8.07
N SER A 7 -7.82 -23.90 8.95
CA SER A 7 -9.20 -23.51 8.65
C SER A 7 -9.44 -22.00 8.52
N ASN A 8 -8.58 -21.14 9.08
CA ASN A 8 -8.89 -19.70 9.19
C ASN A 8 -8.37 -18.84 8.02
N ILE A 9 -7.31 -19.25 7.33
CA ILE A 9 -6.81 -18.54 6.13
C ILE A 9 -7.51 -19.04 4.85
N ALA A 10 -7.87 -20.34 4.80
CA ALA A 10 -8.64 -20.92 3.70
C ALA A 10 -10.10 -20.43 3.64
N LYS A 11 -10.70 -20.06 4.78
CA LYS A 11 -11.97 -19.32 4.86
C LYS A 11 -11.85 -17.85 4.48
N MET A 12 -10.66 -17.24 4.57
CA MET A 12 -10.44 -15.84 4.24
C MET A 12 -10.24 -15.58 2.74
N PHE A 13 -9.83 -16.57 1.93
CA PHE A 13 -9.49 -16.33 0.51
C PHE A 13 -9.90 -17.41 -0.51
N GLY A 14 -10.81 -18.33 -0.17
CA GLY A 14 -11.61 -19.08 -1.15
C GLY A 14 -10.90 -19.75 -2.34
N ASN A 15 -10.03 -20.74 -2.07
CA ASN A 15 -9.69 -21.91 -2.91
C ASN A 15 -9.50 -21.84 -4.46
N GLN A 16 -9.41 -20.68 -5.09
CA GLN A 16 -8.95 -20.56 -6.47
C GLN A 16 -7.99 -19.37 -6.53
N LEU A 17 -6.98 -19.43 -7.41
CA LEU A 17 -5.98 -18.36 -7.69
C LEU A 17 -4.58 -18.51 -7.06
N VAL A 18 -4.04 -19.72 -6.83
CA VAL A 18 -2.58 -19.82 -6.58
C VAL A 18 -1.95 -20.93 -7.42
N LYS A 19 -1.19 -20.56 -8.46
CA LYS A 19 -0.10 -21.39 -8.98
C LYS A 19 1.13 -21.11 -8.11
N THR A 20 1.46 -22.04 -7.23
CA THR A 20 2.67 -21.97 -6.41
C THR A 20 3.83 -22.62 -7.17
N THR A 21 4.95 -21.92 -7.30
CA THR A 21 6.26 -22.56 -7.54
C THR A 21 7.14 -22.29 -6.35
N THR A 22 7.48 -23.36 -5.65
CA THR A 22 8.27 -23.33 -4.43
C THR A 22 9.75 -23.35 -4.81
N THR A 23 10.46 -22.24 -4.58
CA THR A 23 11.93 -22.27 -4.50
C THR A 23 12.37 -21.67 -3.17
N ASP A 24 12.91 -22.56 -2.35
CA ASP A 24 13.68 -22.36 -1.12
C ASP A 24 13.04 -21.78 0.15
N LYS A 25 13.47 -22.40 1.25
CA LYS A 25 12.93 -22.47 2.63
C LYS A 25 12.68 -21.17 3.40
N CYS A 26 12.60 -20.00 2.77
CA CYS A 26 12.30 -18.74 3.47
C CYS A 26 11.37 -17.76 2.75
N LYS A 27 10.85 -18.05 1.55
CA LYS A 27 10.03 -17.07 0.83
C LYS A 27 8.83 -17.72 0.15
N LYS A 28 7.63 -17.50 0.68
CA LYS A 28 6.43 -17.53 -0.14
C LYS A 28 6.39 -16.22 -0.91
N LEU A 29 7.05 -16.17 -2.07
CA LEU A 29 6.79 -15.11 -3.03
C LEU A 29 5.42 -15.40 -3.63
N VAL A 30 4.41 -14.59 -3.29
CA VAL A 30 3.12 -14.61 -3.98
C VAL A 30 3.11 -13.42 -4.92
N THR A 31 3.21 -13.68 -6.22
CA THR A 31 3.05 -12.66 -7.26
C THR A 31 1.56 -12.53 -7.57
N TRP A 32 0.94 -11.40 -7.18
CA TRP A 32 -0.47 -11.14 -7.49
C TRP A 32 -0.56 -10.46 -8.86
N SER A 33 -1.36 -11.00 -9.78
CA SER A 33 -1.84 -10.23 -10.94
C SER A 33 -2.96 -9.29 -10.47
N TRP A 34 -3.23 -8.21 -11.21
CA TRP A 34 -4.28 -7.25 -10.87
C TRP A 34 -5.68 -7.87 -10.79
N GLU A 35 -5.94 -8.94 -11.53
CA GLU A 35 -7.16 -9.74 -11.46
C GLU A 35 -7.33 -10.41 -10.07
N MET A 36 -6.23 -10.67 -9.36
CA MET A 36 -6.24 -11.23 -8.00
C MET A 36 -6.53 -10.18 -6.92
N LEU A 37 -6.19 -8.90 -7.11
CA LEU A 37 -6.64 -7.82 -6.21
C LEU A 37 -8.15 -7.58 -6.35
N GLY A 38 -8.68 -7.69 -7.57
CA GLY A 38 -10.13 -7.78 -7.81
C GLY A 38 -10.76 -8.98 -7.10
N SER A 39 -10.06 -10.11 -7.03
CA SER A 39 -10.52 -11.30 -6.31
C SER A 39 -10.51 -11.09 -4.78
N LEU A 40 -9.56 -10.32 -4.23
CA LEU A 40 -9.59 -9.88 -2.83
C LEU A 40 -10.90 -9.11 -2.53
N LEU A 41 -11.28 -8.17 -3.41
CA LEU A 41 -12.52 -7.40 -3.30
C LEU A 41 -13.79 -8.27 -3.44
N ILE A 42 -13.76 -9.26 -4.32
CA ILE A 42 -14.87 -10.22 -4.53
C ILE A 42 -15.00 -11.18 -3.32
N ILE A 43 -13.88 -11.67 -2.79
CA ILE A 43 -13.80 -12.55 -1.62
C ILE A 43 -14.30 -11.85 -0.36
N MET A 44 -14.13 -10.53 -0.25
CA MET A 44 -14.54 -9.73 0.91
C MET A 44 -16.02 -9.34 0.89
N GLY A 45 -16.82 -9.88 -0.03
CA GLY A 45 -18.28 -9.91 0.07
C GLY A 45 -19.00 -8.60 -0.18
N SER A 46 -18.40 -7.63 -0.88
CA SER A 46 -19.13 -6.45 -1.35
C SER A 46 -19.64 -6.67 -2.77
N PRO A 47 -20.96 -6.61 -3.03
CA PRO A 47 -21.44 -6.43 -4.39
C PRO A 47 -20.92 -5.06 -4.82
N LEU A 48 -19.96 -5.05 -5.74
CA LEU A 48 -19.33 -3.87 -6.33
C LEU A 48 -20.38 -3.08 -7.13
N SER A 49 -21.27 -2.39 -6.42
CA SER A 49 -21.87 -1.13 -6.88
C SER A 49 -20.86 -0.04 -6.54
N VAL A 50 -19.79 0.01 -7.35
CA VAL A 50 -18.73 1.01 -7.22
C VAL A 50 -19.28 2.33 -7.74
N LYS A 51 -19.64 3.23 -6.82
CA LYS A 51 -19.64 4.65 -7.14
C LYS A 51 -18.21 5.14 -6.92
N SER A 52 -17.53 5.48 -8.00
CA SER A 52 -16.26 6.22 -7.95
C SER A 52 -16.51 7.47 -7.10
N ILE A 53 -15.78 7.62 -5.99
CA ILE A 53 -15.85 8.84 -5.18
C ILE A 53 -15.17 9.92 -5.99
N LYS A 54 -15.97 10.83 -6.52
CA LYS A 54 -15.48 11.89 -7.40
C LYS A 54 -15.07 13.14 -6.64
N ASN A 55 -15.59 13.36 -5.43
CA ASN A 55 -15.44 14.63 -4.70
C ASN A 55 -15.30 14.46 -3.18
N ILE A 56 -14.62 15.44 -2.56
CA ILE A 56 -14.35 15.57 -1.12
C ILE A 56 -15.62 15.56 -0.25
N ASP A 57 -16.74 16.10 -0.73
CA ASP A 57 -17.99 16.18 0.04
C ASP A 57 -18.62 14.81 0.36
N GLU A 58 -18.30 13.76 -0.41
CA GLU A 58 -18.75 12.39 -0.13
C GLU A 58 -17.92 11.73 1.00
N CYS A 59 -16.67 12.19 1.23
CA CYS A 59 -15.75 11.63 2.24
C CYS A 59 -16.28 11.82 3.68
N ASP A 60 -16.83 13.00 4.00
CA ASP A 60 -17.26 13.38 5.36
C ASP A 60 -18.38 12.47 5.90
N SER A 61 -19.25 11.99 5.01
CA SER A 61 -20.34 11.09 5.37
C SER A 61 -19.85 9.71 5.82
N GLN A 62 -18.67 9.27 5.35
CA GLN A 62 -18.12 7.94 5.63
C GLN A 62 -17.15 7.92 6.81
N ILE A 63 -16.36 8.99 7.01
CA ILE A 63 -15.44 9.12 8.16
C ILE A 63 -16.23 9.13 9.48
N SER A 64 -17.42 9.75 9.48
CA SER A 64 -18.26 9.91 10.67
C SER A 64 -18.78 8.60 11.30
N ARG A 65 -18.79 7.49 10.53
CA ARG A 65 -19.31 6.18 10.99
C ARG A 65 -18.28 5.32 11.72
N ASN A 66 -16.98 5.58 11.56
CA ASN A 66 -15.88 4.81 12.18
C ASN A 66 -15.50 5.37 13.57
N LYS A 67 -16.49 5.61 14.43
CA LYS A 67 -16.23 5.93 15.85
C LYS A 67 -16.17 4.61 16.65
N ASN A 68 -14.99 4.34 17.22
CA ASN A 68 -14.70 3.41 18.32
C ASN A 68 -13.96 2.11 17.94
N GLY A 69 -12.62 2.13 18.05
CA GLY A 69 -11.75 0.95 18.11
C GLY A 69 -10.42 1.15 17.37
N GLN A 70 -9.28 0.86 18.02
CA GLN A 70 -8.02 0.65 17.30
C GLN A 70 -8.17 -0.54 16.36
N LYS A 71 -7.75 -0.41 15.10
CA LYS A 71 -7.74 -1.53 14.15
C LYS A 71 -6.72 -2.57 14.62
N GLU A 72 -7.10 -3.84 14.58
CA GLU A 72 -6.24 -4.93 15.06
C GLU A 72 -5.00 -5.15 14.17
N PHE A 73 -5.15 -4.92 12.87
CA PHE A 73 -4.11 -5.17 11.87
C PHE A 73 -3.62 -3.86 11.24
N THR A 74 -2.33 -3.82 10.91
CA THR A 74 -1.69 -2.71 10.20
C THR A 74 -1.29 -3.14 8.80
N LEU A 75 -1.69 -2.36 7.80
CA LEU A 75 -1.24 -2.55 6.42
C LEU A 75 -0.32 -1.40 6.02
N VAL A 76 0.94 -1.76 5.76
CA VAL A 76 1.99 -0.87 5.30
C VAL A 76 2.03 -0.91 3.78
N LEU A 77 1.99 0.26 3.15
CA LEU A 77 1.96 0.43 1.70
C LEU A 77 3.16 1.24 1.26
N ASP A 78 3.85 0.79 0.21
CA ASP A 78 4.74 1.65 -0.55
C ASP A 78 3.95 2.63 -1.44
N LEU A 79 4.64 3.67 -1.93
CA LEU A 79 4.05 4.73 -2.74
C LEU A 79 4.37 4.55 -4.23
N ASP A 80 5.58 4.93 -4.64
CA ASP A 80 6.02 4.90 -6.04
C ASP A 80 6.07 3.46 -6.56
N GLU A 81 5.55 3.26 -7.77
CA GLU A 81 5.39 1.96 -8.45
C GLU A 81 4.48 0.95 -7.73
N THR A 82 3.83 1.38 -6.64
CA THR A 82 2.91 0.58 -5.84
C THR A 82 1.50 1.15 -5.87
N LEU A 83 1.29 2.41 -5.48
CA LEU A 83 0.00 3.11 -5.54
C LEU A 83 -0.06 4.15 -6.66
N ILE A 84 1.09 4.66 -7.06
CA ILE A 84 1.25 5.70 -8.08
C ILE A 84 2.49 5.42 -8.92
N HIS A 85 2.62 6.10 -10.05
CA HIS A 85 3.86 6.23 -10.80
C HIS A 85 4.15 7.71 -11.02
N SER A 86 5.42 8.08 -11.04
CA SER A 86 5.86 9.46 -11.23
C SER A 86 6.91 9.57 -12.32
N GLU A 87 6.77 10.59 -13.17
CA GLU A 87 7.74 10.94 -14.20
C GLU A 87 8.20 12.39 -14.05
N ILE A 88 9.41 12.67 -14.56
CA ILE A 88 9.98 14.03 -14.62
C ILE A 88 9.57 14.74 -15.91
N GLU A 89 9.30 13.98 -16.98
CA GLU A 89 8.84 14.49 -18.27
C GLU A 89 7.33 14.33 -18.39
N ARG A 90 6.69 15.27 -19.10
CA ARG A 90 5.23 15.25 -19.24
C ARG A 90 4.83 14.18 -20.25
N THR A 91 4.00 13.24 -19.83
CA THR A 91 3.33 12.30 -20.72
C THR A 91 1.88 12.71 -20.99
N SER A 92 1.24 12.08 -21.97
CA SER A 92 -0.19 12.27 -22.24
C SER A 92 -1.11 11.61 -21.21
N PHE A 93 -0.57 10.71 -20.40
CA PHE A 93 -1.30 9.96 -19.39
C PHE A 93 -0.90 10.53 -18.03
N LEU A 94 -1.67 11.49 -17.53
CA LEU A 94 -1.37 12.27 -16.33
C LEU A 94 -2.64 12.45 -15.52
N ASP A 95 -2.59 12.16 -14.23
CA ASP A 95 -3.66 12.51 -13.30
C ASP A 95 -3.40 13.87 -12.64
N GLU A 96 -2.15 14.20 -12.29
CA GLU A 96 -1.81 15.49 -11.65
C GLU A 96 -0.35 15.93 -11.84
N GLU A 97 -0.15 17.24 -11.96
CA GLU A 97 1.18 17.86 -11.94
C GLU A 97 1.51 18.38 -10.53
N ILE A 98 2.56 17.84 -9.92
CA ILE A 98 3.00 18.22 -8.57
C ILE A 98 4.35 18.94 -8.62
N ILE A 99 4.36 20.17 -8.10
CA ILE A 99 5.59 20.96 -7.94
C ILE A 99 6.08 20.80 -6.51
N VAL A 100 7.33 20.34 -6.33
CA VAL A 100 7.96 20.09 -5.04
C VAL A 100 9.18 20.99 -4.90
N LYS A 101 9.33 21.61 -3.72
CA LYS A 101 10.54 22.34 -3.35
C LYS A 101 11.40 21.46 -2.46
N ILE A 102 12.62 21.15 -2.89
CA ILE A 102 13.58 20.31 -2.18
C ILE A 102 14.85 21.15 -1.95
N GLY A 103 15.01 21.68 -0.74
CA GLY A 103 16.02 22.69 -0.46
C GLY A 103 15.80 23.95 -1.30
N GLU A 104 16.76 24.30 -2.14
CA GLU A 104 16.68 25.44 -3.07
C GLU A 104 16.12 25.05 -4.44
N ASN A 105 16.06 23.76 -4.74
CA ASN A 105 15.59 23.27 -6.03
C ASN A 105 14.06 23.20 -6.07
N ILE A 106 13.49 23.53 -7.22
CA ILE A 106 12.08 23.32 -7.53
C ILE A 106 12.02 22.26 -8.62
N GLU A 107 11.39 21.14 -8.29
CA GLU A 107 11.23 20.00 -9.19
C GLU A 107 9.74 19.81 -9.50
N LYS A 108 9.47 19.32 -10.70
CA LYS A 108 8.12 19.05 -11.17
C LYS A 108 7.99 17.55 -11.46
N TYR A 109 6.91 16.97 -10.95
CA TYR A 109 6.59 15.55 -11.08
C TYR A 109 5.22 15.41 -11.72
N TYR A 110 5.11 14.48 -12.66
CA TYR A 110 3.87 14.11 -13.34
C TYR A 110 3.39 12.79 -12.75
N ILE A 111 2.24 12.81 -12.07
CA ILE A 111 1.74 11.68 -11.29
C ILE A 111 0.64 10.95 -12.04
N MET A 112 0.78 9.62 -12.09
CA MET A 112 -0.28 8.69 -12.50
C MET A 112 -0.70 7.87 -11.29
N ILE A 113 -1.98 7.87 -10.96
CA ILE A 113 -2.57 7.02 -9.95
C ILE A 113 -2.74 5.63 -10.54
N ARG A 114 -2.32 4.63 -9.78
CA ARG A 114 -2.56 3.24 -10.18
C ARG A 114 -4.07 3.00 -10.23
N PRO A 115 -4.60 2.40 -11.31
CA PRO A 115 -6.03 2.15 -11.41
C PRO A 115 -6.58 1.48 -10.16
N TYR A 116 -7.71 1.99 -9.66
CA TYR A 116 -8.39 1.56 -8.43
C TYR A 116 -7.65 1.81 -7.10
N ALA A 117 -6.55 2.56 -7.07
CA ALA A 117 -5.80 2.80 -5.84
C ALA A 117 -6.63 3.54 -4.78
N ARG A 118 -7.49 4.49 -5.18
CA ARG A 118 -8.34 5.25 -4.24
C ARG A 118 -9.40 4.34 -3.61
N GLU A 119 -10.07 3.52 -4.41
CA GLU A 119 -11.05 2.53 -3.97
C GLU A 119 -10.40 1.46 -3.08
N PHE A 120 -9.17 1.06 -3.42
CA PHE A 120 -8.37 0.15 -2.60
C PHE A 120 -8.11 0.74 -1.21
N LEU A 121 -7.64 1.98 -1.11
CA LEU A 121 -7.41 2.67 0.17
C LEU A 121 -8.70 2.79 0.97
N GLN A 122 -9.78 3.23 0.34
CA GLN A 122 -11.09 3.35 0.98
C GLN A 122 -11.55 2.02 1.59
N ASN A 123 -11.53 0.94 0.81
CA ASN A 123 -12.02 -0.37 1.25
C ASN A 123 -11.16 -0.96 2.37
N LEU A 124 -9.83 -0.89 2.24
CA LEU A 124 -8.94 -1.48 3.24
C LEU A 124 -8.85 -0.66 4.52
N SER A 125 -9.12 0.65 4.48
CA SER A 125 -9.18 1.49 5.70
C SER A 125 -10.25 1.04 6.70
N GLN A 126 -11.27 0.30 6.23
CA GLN A 126 -12.31 -0.26 7.08
C GLN A 126 -11.79 -1.44 7.94
N LEU A 127 -10.70 -2.09 7.52
CA LEU A 127 -10.20 -3.34 8.10
C LEU A 127 -8.81 -3.19 8.73
N PHE A 128 -7.97 -2.37 8.11
CA PHE A 128 -6.60 -2.13 8.51
C PHE A 128 -6.39 -0.68 8.93
N GLU A 129 -5.46 -0.47 9.85
CA GLU A 129 -4.80 0.84 9.93
C GLU A 129 -3.84 0.96 8.74
N LEU A 130 -4.11 1.90 7.84
CA LEU A 130 -3.29 2.14 6.66
C LEU A 130 -2.11 3.06 6.99
N VAL A 131 -0.91 2.62 6.61
CA VAL A 131 0.34 3.32 6.83
C VAL A 131 1.12 3.40 5.53
N ILE A 132 1.58 4.59 5.14
CA ILE A 132 2.59 4.71 4.08
C ILE A 132 3.98 4.53 4.69
N PHE A 133 4.81 3.69 4.08
CA PHE A 133 6.24 3.66 4.34
C PHE A 133 6.98 3.67 3.00
N THR A 134 7.47 4.84 2.61
CA THR A 134 8.14 5.07 1.32
C THR A 134 9.62 5.42 1.50
N ALA A 135 10.43 5.05 0.51
CA ALA A 135 11.81 5.54 0.42
C ALA A 135 11.89 6.93 -0.26
N ALA A 136 10.79 7.62 -0.50
CA ALA A 136 10.75 8.97 -1.06
C ALA A 136 10.97 10.07 0.00
N LEU A 137 11.32 11.28 -0.44
CA LEU A 137 11.43 12.45 0.44
C LEU A 137 10.05 12.91 0.89
N LYS A 138 9.98 13.46 2.11
CA LYS A 138 8.74 13.88 2.74
C LYS A 138 8.01 14.95 1.92
N GLU A 139 8.75 15.93 1.40
CA GLU A 139 8.24 17.07 0.65
C GLU A 139 7.50 16.63 -0.62
N TYR A 140 8.00 15.59 -1.28
CA TYR A 140 7.36 14.97 -2.43
C TYR A 140 6.18 14.09 -2.00
N ALA A 141 6.44 13.16 -1.07
CA ALA A 141 5.48 12.15 -0.68
C ALA A 141 4.21 12.75 -0.07
N ASP A 142 4.32 13.82 0.72
CA ASP A 142 3.14 14.48 1.27
C ASP A 142 2.20 15.00 0.19
N LYS A 143 2.74 15.70 -0.80
CA LYS A 143 1.92 16.25 -1.89
C LYS A 143 1.23 15.15 -2.68
N VAL A 144 1.94 14.07 -2.98
CA VAL A 144 1.38 12.91 -3.70
C VAL A 144 0.30 12.22 -2.86
N ILE A 145 0.53 12.01 -1.57
CA ILE A 145 -0.44 11.34 -0.69
C ILE A 145 -1.67 12.22 -0.49
N ASP A 146 -1.51 13.53 -0.31
CA ASP A 146 -2.63 14.46 -0.16
C ASP A 146 -3.49 14.51 -1.43
N PHE A 147 -2.86 14.42 -2.60
CA PHE A 147 -3.56 14.25 -3.87
C PHE A 147 -4.28 12.89 -3.96
N LEU A 148 -3.60 11.79 -3.60
CA LEU A 148 -4.11 10.41 -3.70
C LEU A 148 -5.23 10.08 -2.69
N ASP A 149 -5.17 10.63 -1.48
CA ASP A 149 -6.05 10.29 -0.35
C ASP A 149 -6.65 11.54 0.30
N PRO A 150 -7.51 12.28 -0.42
CA PRO A 150 -8.14 13.50 0.08
C PRO A 150 -9.09 13.23 1.26
N CYS A 151 -9.58 11.99 1.41
CA CYS A 151 -10.43 11.59 2.52
C CYS A 151 -9.63 11.20 3.80
N GLY A 152 -8.30 11.15 3.75
CA GLY A 152 -7.47 10.85 4.93
C GLY A 152 -7.65 9.43 5.49
N PHE A 153 -7.76 8.43 4.61
CA PHE A 153 -7.77 7.01 4.99
C PHE A 153 -6.43 6.54 5.58
N ILE A 154 -5.31 7.07 5.07
CA ILE A 154 -3.94 6.82 5.53
C ILE A 154 -3.72 7.55 6.86
N LYS A 155 -3.36 6.80 7.91
CA LYS A 155 -3.26 7.34 9.28
C LYS A 155 -1.85 7.75 9.67
N ARG A 156 -0.83 7.09 9.12
CA ARG A 156 0.58 7.40 9.40
C ARG A 156 1.41 7.34 8.13
N ARG A 157 2.48 8.14 8.10
CA ARG A 157 3.38 8.28 6.97
C ARG A 157 4.83 8.22 7.46
N PHE A 158 5.61 7.30 6.91
CA PHE A 158 7.03 7.13 7.14
C PHE A 158 7.77 7.33 5.82
N TYR A 159 8.83 8.14 5.84
CA TYR A 159 9.53 8.56 4.62
C TYR A 159 10.97 8.06 4.62
N ARG A 160 11.77 8.55 3.67
CA ARG A 160 13.19 8.18 3.52
C ARG A 160 14.01 8.35 4.80
N ASP A 161 13.72 9.35 5.61
CA ASP A 161 14.39 9.60 6.90
C ASP A 161 14.12 8.51 7.95
N SER A 162 13.01 7.79 7.80
CA SER A 162 12.61 6.67 8.65
C SER A 162 13.23 5.35 8.18
N CYS A 163 13.76 5.30 6.96
CA CYS A 163 14.46 4.13 6.43
C CYS A 163 15.85 3.97 7.07
N THR A 164 16.31 2.73 7.18
CA THR A 164 17.71 2.44 7.50
C THR A 164 18.50 2.36 6.19
N LYS A 165 19.46 3.25 5.98
CA LYS A 165 20.30 3.25 4.77
C LYS A 165 21.53 2.36 4.96
N LYS A 166 21.69 1.34 4.12
CA LYS A 166 22.87 0.46 4.11
C LYS A 166 23.23 0.09 2.67
N ASP A 167 24.51 0.17 2.32
CA ASP A 167 25.02 -0.18 0.99
C ASP A 167 24.27 0.52 -0.16
N GLY A 168 23.85 1.77 0.06
CA GLY A 168 23.07 2.56 -0.91
C GLY A 168 21.58 2.22 -0.99
N VAL A 169 21.12 1.18 -0.29
CA VAL A 169 19.72 0.74 -0.25
C VAL A 169 19.01 1.31 0.98
N TYR A 170 17.75 1.72 0.81
CA TYR A 170 16.88 2.16 1.90
C TYR A 170 16.00 1.00 2.35
N TYR A 171 16.18 0.57 3.59
CA TYR A 171 15.43 -0.52 4.18
C TYR A 171 14.30 -0.01 5.08
N LYS A 172 13.12 -0.61 4.95
CA LYS A 172 11.90 -0.30 5.70
C LYS A 172 11.79 -1.20 6.92
N ASP A 173 12.15 -0.66 8.07
CA ASP A 173 12.04 -1.38 9.34
C ASP A 173 10.61 -1.28 9.90
N LEU A 174 9.79 -2.28 9.58
CA LEU A 174 8.42 -2.44 10.09
C LEU A 174 8.27 -2.40 11.62
N THR A 175 9.31 -2.66 12.41
CA THR A 175 9.22 -2.54 13.88
C THR A 175 9.01 -1.08 14.31
N LYS A 176 9.41 -0.11 13.48
CA LYS A 176 9.12 1.32 13.66
C LYS A 176 7.64 1.65 13.43
N VAL A 177 6.92 0.79 12.70
CA VAL A 177 5.50 0.97 12.40
C VAL A 177 4.63 0.27 13.44
N ASN A 178 4.94 -0.99 13.76
CA ASN A 178 4.19 -1.78 14.74
C ASN A 178 5.11 -2.85 15.36
N GLN A 179 5.12 -2.94 16.69
CA GLN A 179 5.93 -3.92 17.43
C GLN A 179 5.43 -5.36 17.21
N ASN A 180 4.14 -5.56 16.93
CA ASN A 180 3.57 -6.86 16.62
C ASN A 180 3.59 -7.12 15.10
N LEU A 181 4.68 -7.69 14.63
CA LEU A 181 4.88 -8.03 13.21
C LEU A 181 3.94 -9.12 12.70
N GLU A 182 3.33 -9.94 13.58
CA GLU A 182 2.34 -10.95 13.16
C GLU A 182 1.03 -10.31 12.70
N LYS A 183 0.74 -9.11 13.22
CA LYS A 183 -0.43 -8.28 12.84
C LYS A 183 -0.10 -7.20 11.80
N THR A 184 1.11 -7.24 11.25
CA THR A 184 1.59 -6.25 10.28
C THR A 184 1.77 -6.90 8.92
N PHE A 185 1.22 -6.27 7.90
CA PHE A 185 1.30 -6.67 6.50
C PHE A 185 1.98 -5.55 5.72
N ILE A 186 2.74 -5.91 4.67
CA ILE A 186 3.35 -4.93 3.77
C ILE A 186 3.05 -5.26 2.30
N ILE A 187 2.75 -4.21 1.52
CA ILE A 187 2.63 -4.24 0.07
C ILE A 187 3.69 -3.30 -0.50
N ASP A 188 4.59 -3.84 -1.32
CA ASP A 188 5.72 -3.12 -1.89
C ASP A 188 6.12 -3.75 -3.23
N ASN A 189 6.61 -2.96 -4.17
CA ASN A 189 7.13 -3.43 -5.45
C ASN A 189 8.65 -3.70 -5.44
N SER A 190 9.32 -3.51 -4.30
CA SER A 190 10.76 -3.68 -4.14
C SER A 190 11.10 -4.66 -3.01
N LEU A 191 11.60 -5.85 -3.38
CA LEU A 191 12.07 -6.84 -2.40
C LEU A 191 13.31 -6.39 -1.64
N SER A 192 14.15 -5.52 -2.23
CA SER A 192 15.42 -5.11 -1.64
C SER A 192 15.22 -4.19 -0.43
N GLY A 193 14.15 -3.38 -0.42
CA GLY A 193 13.82 -2.49 0.69
C GLY A 193 13.17 -3.18 1.90
N MET A 194 12.67 -4.40 1.77
CA MET A 194 11.91 -5.09 2.83
C MET A 194 12.75 -6.04 3.71
N GLN A 195 14.06 -6.12 3.48
CA GLN A 195 14.88 -7.26 3.91
C GLN A 195 15.35 -7.24 5.38
N LEU A 196 14.97 -6.23 6.19
CA LEU A 196 15.40 -6.16 7.59
C LEU A 196 14.53 -6.98 8.55
N ASN A 197 13.26 -7.21 8.22
CA ASN A 197 12.34 -7.94 9.09
C ASN A 197 11.85 -9.20 8.38
N LEU A 198 12.06 -10.36 9.00
CA LEU A 198 11.54 -11.67 8.57
C LEU A 198 10.01 -11.77 8.74
N CYS A 199 9.28 -10.72 8.36
CA CYS A 199 7.83 -10.70 8.35
C CYS A 199 7.34 -11.77 7.36
N ARG A 200 6.52 -12.70 7.84
CA ARG A 200 5.92 -13.75 7.00
C ARG A 200 4.78 -13.23 6.11
N ASN A 201 4.44 -11.95 6.25
CA ASN A 201 3.25 -11.28 5.71
C ASN A 201 3.63 -10.21 4.65
N ILE A 202 4.49 -10.58 3.71
CA ILE A 202 4.96 -9.70 2.64
C ILE A 202 4.19 -10.02 1.35
N PHE A 203 3.56 -9.01 0.77
CA PHE A 203 2.94 -9.08 -0.55
C PHE A 203 3.76 -8.27 -1.54
N TYR A 204 4.28 -8.94 -2.56
CA TYR A 204 5.06 -8.30 -3.61
C TYR A 204 4.16 -7.98 -4.81
N LEU A 205 4.20 -6.71 -5.24
CA LEU A 205 3.52 -6.29 -6.46
C LEU A 205 4.49 -6.19 -7.62
N LYS A 206 4.00 -6.54 -8.82
CA LYS A 206 4.70 -6.15 -10.05
C LYS A 206 4.72 -4.62 -10.13
N LYS A 207 5.90 -4.09 -10.48
CA LYS A 207 6.12 -2.68 -10.81
C LYS A 207 5.07 -2.19 -11.81
N MET A 208 4.66 -0.93 -11.73
CA MET A 208 3.80 -0.34 -12.76
C MET A 208 4.59 -0.27 -14.08
N GLU A 209 3.98 -0.79 -15.14
CA GLU A 209 4.44 -0.68 -16.51
C GLU A 209 3.33 0.07 -17.25
N PHE A 210 3.69 1.17 -17.91
CA PHE A 210 2.83 1.91 -18.83
C PHE A 210 3.36 1.74 -20.26
#